data_AF-A0A354BL77-F1
#
_entry.id   AF-A0A354BL77-F1
#
_cell.length_a   1.000
_cell.length_b   1.000
_cell.length_c   1.000
_cell.angle_alpha   90.00
_cell.angle_beta   90.00
_cell.angle_gamma   90.00
#
_symmetry.space_group_name_H-M   'P 1'
#
loop_
_entity.id
_entity.type
_entity.pdbx_description
1 polymer ?
#
loop_
_entity_poly.entity_id
_entity_poly.type
_entity_poly.pdbx_seq_one_letter_code
_entity_poly.pdbx_strand_id
1 'polypeptide(L)'
;MMDSMTQKAGIIAAAAFGVVLVSTSGYSSVSAQGLPEGFKKGELAAEPSAEMIEAGKRVYFTKCVWCHGVDGAGDGPGADRLWPRPRNFNQGTFKIRHTASGELPLFDAKKPIPGQNDLFETVTHGLPGSAMPPWEGILSEEQRQQVLSFVTTQLVKDRKFTDKQSESQTVLQLADLKPKPATDESKKRGGELIVEKKCVECHGMEGRGDGNAFNLKDDWGFSIQPANWHKCWNFRGSRQDPYNVSNIFRTFSTGVNGTPMPSFADNTSVDERWDIANFVNSLCERDPLGNPLPIDPLTDKPKINFVIPSDMVEGEIPTDLEHEAWKKAPKRYVAMGGQITHKPRNFVNRLDDIWVRSLYNDKHIVYLLEWDDRTKSVAEGKLPWAPTQVNIDIKEQDPKTGEEGSIAAHQNNYTVYNDAIAIETAVKWKELPAPIKPRYLFGTNEQFPMDIVKWEADGSLRAFKGTGWDKDFEERDNYEEAMKLLKAEWKNGRWYVMIQRPVGNKKDQDYDEDTFFEVGQYIPTVFFAWDGHNGDAGRKMAVSAFYYTFMNPPVPQETYIYPVVIAVGVVLLEGWVLTRRSNKKKGKTL
;
A
#
# COMPACT_ATOMS: atom_id res chain seq x y z
N MET A 1 35.78 48.19 -53.09
CA MET A 1 36.65 48.32 -51.91
C MET A 1 36.17 47.34 -50.86
N MET A 2 37.12 46.77 -50.13
CA MET A 2 37.04 45.59 -49.27
C MET A 2 36.10 45.70 -48.07
N ASP A 3 35.79 44.51 -47.52
CA ASP A 3 35.43 44.17 -46.14
C ASP A 3 34.08 44.62 -45.57
N SER A 4 33.48 43.92 -44.60
CA SER A 4 33.40 42.51 -44.18
C SER A 4 32.39 42.49 -43.01
N MET A 5 31.89 41.30 -42.66
CA MET A 5 31.20 40.96 -41.39
C MET A 5 29.78 41.52 -41.21
N THR A 6 28.75 40.77 -40.79
CA THR A 6 28.64 39.42 -40.22
C THR A 6 27.15 39.06 -40.28
N GLN A 7 26.78 37.89 -40.81
CA GLN A 7 25.40 37.43 -40.88
C GLN A 7 25.21 36.24 -39.93
N LYS A 8 24.41 36.42 -38.87
CA LYS A 8 23.81 35.31 -38.13
C LYS A 8 22.53 34.90 -38.87
N ALA A 9 22.52 33.72 -39.47
CA ALA A 9 21.33 33.09 -40.01
C ALA A 9 20.84 32.03 -39.03
N GLY A 10 19.68 32.27 -38.41
CA GLY A 10 18.84 31.22 -37.88
C GLY A 10 18.05 30.61 -39.03
N ILE A 11 18.10 29.29 -39.17
CA ILE A 11 17.29 28.54 -40.13
C ILE A 11 16.42 27.56 -39.34
N ILE A 12 15.12 27.78 -39.48
CA ILE A 12 14.05 26.83 -39.21
C ILE A 12 14.25 25.62 -40.13
N ALA A 13 14.29 24.41 -39.57
CA ALA A 13 14.14 23.18 -40.35
C ALA A 13 13.23 22.22 -39.59
N ALA A 14 11.99 22.13 -40.08
CA ALA A 14 11.10 21.01 -39.81
C ALA A 14 11.74 19.74 -40.37
N ALA A 15 11.93 18.72 -39.53
CA ALA A 15 12.33 17.39 -39.97
C ALA A 15 11.23 16.40 -39.59
N ALA A 16 10.57 15.89 -40.62
CA ALA A 16 9.64 14.77 -40.55
C ALA A 16 10.36 13.53 -40.02
N PHE A 17 9.85 12.94 -38.94
CA PHE A 17 10.28 11.62 -38.49
C PHE A 17 9.62 10.56 -39.38
N GLY A 18 10.38 10.09 -40.37
CA GLY A 18 10.09 8.84 -41.07
C GLY A 18 10.33 7.66 -40.14
N VAL A 19 9.28 6.88 -39.89
CA VAL A 19 9.37 5.58 -39.23
C VAL A 19 10.02 4.61 -40.20
N VAL A 20 11.31 4.32 -40.00
CA VAL A 20 11.95 3.16 -40.62
C VAL A 20 11.63 1.95 -39.76
N LEU A 21 10.72 1.10 -40.25
CA LEU A 21 10.55 -0.26 -39.77
C LEU A 21 11.82 -1.06 -40.12
N VAL A 22 12.77 -1.11 -39.19
CA VAL A 22 13.85 -2.09 -39.24
C VAL A 22 13.32 -3.38 -38.62
N SER A 23 12.87 -4.29 -39.47
CA SER A 23 12.65 -5.69 -39.11
C SER A 23 14.01 -6.37 -38.93
N THR A 24 14.62 -6.23 -37.76
CA THR A 24 15.74 -7.10 -37.35
C THR A 24 15.18 -8.31 -36.64
N SER A 25 15.00 -9.40 -37.38
CA SER A 25 15.06 -10.76 -36.87
C SER A 25 16.47 -11.05 -36.36
N GLY A 26 16.79 -10.49 -35.19
CA GLY A 26 18.02 -10.76 -34.47
C GLY A 26 17.82 -11.94 -33.52
N TYR A 27 18.03 -13.16 -34.01
CA TYR A 27 18.47 -14.24 -33.13
C TYR A 27 19.82 -13.81 -32.57
N SER A 28 19.81 -13.24 -31.36
CA SER A 28 21.04 -13.02 -30.62
C SER A 28 21.52 -14.39 -30.17
N SER A 29 22.50 -14.94 -30.89
CA SER A 29 23.34 -16.01 -30.37
C SER A 29 24.01 -15.47 -29.11
N VAL A 30 23.52 -15.88 -27.94
CA VAL A 30 24.17 -15.67 -26.65
C VAL A 30 25.50 -16.41 -26.69
N SER A 31 26.56 -15.73 -27.10
CA SER A 31 27.92 -16.18 -26.87
C SER A 31 28.19 -16.11 -25.37
N ALA A 32 28.75 -17.19 -24.83
CA ALA A 32 29.06 -17.42 -23.42
C ALA A 32 29.69 -16.20 -22.70
N GLN A 33 28.87 -15.41 -22.02
CA GLN A 33 29.26 -14.71 -20.80
C GLN A 33 28.95 -15.66 -19.63
N GLY A 34 29.84 -15.69 -18.62
CA GLY A 34 29.66 -16.54 -17.44
C GLY A 34 28.33 -16.27 -16.74
N LEU A 35 27.92 -17.18 -15.84
CA LEU A 35 26.72 -16.97 -15.04
C LEU A 35 26.81 -15.63 -14.29
N PRO A 36 25.69 -14.91 -14.10
CA PRO A 36 25.70 -13.69 -13.30
C PRO A 36 26.21 -13.99 -11.89
N GLU A 37 26.89 -13.01 -11.27
CA GLU A 37 27.48 -13.19 -9.95
C GLU A 37 26.40 -13.62 -8.92
N GLY A 38 26.72 -14.65 -8.12
CA GLY A 38 25.80 -15.23 -7.14
C GLY A 38 24.84 -16.30 -7.69
N PHE A 39 24.86 -16.58 -8.99
CA PHE A 39 24.10 -17.68 -9.58
C PHE A 39 24.96 -18.93 -9.81
N LYS A 40 24.36 -20.11 -9.65
CA LYS A 40 24.97 -21.41 -9.97
C LYS A 40 24.01 -22.22 -10.84
N LYS A 41 24.55 -23.11 -11.68
CA LYS A 41 23.73 -24.10 -12.37
C LYS A 41 23.11 -25.06 -11.35
N GLY A 42 21.81 -25.28 -11.48
CA GLY A 42 21.05 -26.30 -10.78
C GLY A 42 20.72 -27.47 -11.70
N GLU A 43 19.98 -28.44 -11.16
CA GLU A 43 19.47 -29.60 -11.88
C GLU A 43 17.94 -29.57 -11.88
N LEU A 44 17.33 -29.83 -13.04
CA LEU A 44 15.88 -29.95 -13.14
C LEU A 44 15.36 -31.04 -12.19
N ALA A 45 14.30 -30.72 -11.45
CA ALA A 45 13.65 -31.65 -10.54
C ALA A 45 13.07 -32.86 -11.29
N ALA A 46 12.96 -33.99 -10.59
CA ALA A 46 12.33 -35.19 -11.15
C ALA A 46 10.82 -35.01 -11.27
N GLU A 47 10.21 -35.68 -12.24
CA GLU A 47 8.77 -35.66 -12.41
C GLU A 47 8.04 -36.20 -11.16
N PRO A 48 6.96 -35.53 -10.70
CA PRO A 48 6.09 -36.04 -9.64
C PRO A 48 5.46 -37.40 -10.00
N SER A 49 5.02 -38.16 -8.99
CA SER A 49 4.33 -39.44 -9.25
C SER A 49 2.92 -39.22 -9.80
N ALA A 50 2.42 -40.18 -10.59
CA ALA A 50 1.05 -40.14 -11.11
C ALA A 50 -0.01 -40.03 -9.99
N GLU A 51 0.25 -40.66 -8.84
CA GLU A 51 -0.62 -40.57 -7.66
C GLU A 51 -0.69 -39.14 -7.10
N MET A 52 0.45 -38.44 -6.99
CA MET A 52 0.47 -37.05 -6.55
C MET A 52 -0.25 -36.12 -7.53
N ILE A 53 -0.09 -36.35 -8.83
CA ILE A 53 -0.76 -35.57 -9.89
C ILE A 53 -2.29 -35.76 -9.81
N GLU A 54 -2.76 -36.99 -9.67
CA GLU A 54 -4.20 -37.28 -9.59
C GLU A 54 -4.83 -36.78 -8.27
N ALA A 55 -4.13 -36.90 -7.14
CA ALA A 55 -4.56 -36.29 -5.88
C ALA A 55 -4.61 -34.75 -6.00
N GLY A 56 -3.59 -34.16 -6.64
CA GLY A 56 -3.48 -32.73 -6.88
C GLY A 56 -4.61 -32.16 -7.72
N LYS A 57 -5.05 -32.91 -8.74
CA LYS A 57 -6.22 -32.57 -9.55
C LYS A 57 -7.46 -32.35 -8.68
N ARG A 58 -7.73 -33.22 -7.71
CA ARG A 58 -8.89 -33.09 -6.81
C ARG A 58 -8.81 -31.82 -5.97
N VAL A 59 -7.62 -31.50 -5.44
CA VAL A 59 -7.39 -30.26 -4.68
C VAL A 59 -7.63 -29.04 -5.58
N TYR A 60 -7.06 -29.04 -6.80
CA TYR A 60 -7.19 -27.94 -7.76
C TYR A 60 -8.66 -27.62 -8.07
N PHE A 61 -9.43 -28.64 -8.45
CA PHE A 61 -10.84 -28.49 -8.81
C PHE A 61 -11.75 -28.16 -7.62
N THR A 62 -11.27 -28.35 -6.39
CA THR A 62 -12.01 -27.95 -5.19
C THR A 62 -11.72 -26.50 -4.80
N LYS A 63 -10.47 -26.06 -4.94
CA LYS A 63 -9.97 -24.82 -4.30
C LYS A 63 -9.45 -23.76 -5.27
N CYS A 64 -8.76 -24.16 -6.34
CA CYS A 64 -7.99 -23.26 -7.19
C CYS A 64 -8.74 -22.86 -8.48
N VAL A 65 -9.58 -23.76 -9.00
CA VAL A 65 -10.29 -23.62 -10.28
C VAL A 65 -11.17 -22.36 -10.36
N TRP A 66 -11.71 -21.90 -9.22
CA TRP A 66 -12.59 -20.73 -9.16
C TRP A 66 -11.92 -19.43 -9.60
N CYS A 67 -10.60 -19.35 -9.43
CA CYS A 67 -9.80 -18.20 -9.87
C CYS A 67 -8.95 -18.56 -11.10
N HIS A 68 -8.29 -19.72 -11.09
CA HIS A 68 -7.34 -20.09 -12.14
C HIS A 68 -7.97 -20.77 -13.37
N GLY A 69 -9.26 -21.12 -13.33
CA GLY A 69 -9.98 -21.71 -14.46
C GLY A 69 -9.74 -23.22 -14.62
N VAL A 70 -10.58 -23.88 -15.40
CA VAL A 70 -10.51 -25.35 -15.63
C VAL A 70 -9.18 -25.74 -16.27
N ASP A 71 -8.73 -24.93 -17.23
CA ASP A 71 -7.49 -25.13 -17.98
C ASP A 71 -6.27 -24.45 -17.36
N GLY A 72 -6.40 -23.80 -16.20
CA GLY A 72 -5.31 -23.05 -15.59
C GLY A 72 -5.01 -21.71 -16.28
N ALA A 73 -5.91 -21.20 -17.12
CA ALA A 73 -5.68 -20.00 -17.93
C ALA A 73 -5.90 -18.67 -17.17
N GLY A 74 -6.23 -18.70 -15.88
CA GLY A 74 -6.50 -17.48 -15.11
C GLY A 74 -7.85 -16.82 -15.47
N ASP A 75 -8.80 -17.63 -15.89
CA ASP A 75 -10.12 -17.27 -16.42
C ASP A 75 -11.26 -17.96 -15.66
N GLY A 76 -11.02 -18.36 -14.41
CA GLY A 76 -12.06 -18.89 -13.54
C GLY A 76 -13.19 -17.89 -13.28
N PRO A 77 -14.37 -18.33 -12.80
CA PRO A 77 -15.52 -17.45 -12.59
C PRO A 77 -15.28 -16.22 -11.71
N GLY A 78 -14.27 -16.25 -10.84
CA GLY A 78 -13.86 -15.10 -10.02
C GLY A 78 -12.84 -14.16 -10.68
N ALA A 79 -12.19 -14.56 -11.77
CA ALA A 79 -11.07 -13.82 -12.37
C ALA A 79 -11.48 -12.47 -12.96
N ASP A 80 -12.73 -12.33 -13.40
CA ASP A 80 -13.29 -11.12 -14.02
C ASP A 80 -13.27 -9.89 -13.10
N ARG A 81 -13.34 -10.11 -11.78
CA ARG A 81 -13.39 -9.09 -10.73
C ARG A 81 -12.05 -8.84 -10.05
N LEU A 82 -10.98 -9.52 -10.46
CA LEU A 82 -9.70 -9.48 -9.79
C LEU A 82 -8.69 -8.65 -10.58
N TRP A 83 -8.04 -7.73 -9.87
CA TRP A 83 -6.87 -7.03 -10.35
C TRP A 83 -5.79 -7.03 -9.24
N PRO A 84 -4.60 -7.60 -9.49
CA PRO A 84 -4.18 -8.26 -10.74
C PRO A 84 -4.97 -9.56 -11.02
N ARG A 85 -5.01 -9.99 -12.29
CA ARG A 85 -5.64 -11.26 -12.65
C ARG A 85 -4.93 -12.46 -12.03
N PRO A 86 -5.67 -13.56 -11.75
CA PRO A 86 -5.07 -14.86 -11.45
C PRO A 86 -4.08 -15.29 -12.53
N ARG A 87 -3.06 -16.05 -12.13
CA ARG A 87 -1.99 -16.48 -13.03
C ARG A 87 -2.52 -17.47 -14.08
N ASN A 88 -2.27 -17.19 -15.36
CA ASN A 88 -2.32 -18.16 -16.45
C ASN A 88 -1.08 -19.05 -16.36
N PHE A 89 -1.28 -20.35 -16.13
CA PHE A 89 -0.22 -21.34 -15.99
C PHE A 89 0.28 -21.90 -17.33
N ASN A 90 -0.51 -21.81 -18.40
CA ASN A 90 -0.22 -22.47 -19.69
C ASN A 90 1.18 -22.11 -20.21
N GLN A 91 1.56 -20.83 -20.10
CA GLN A 91 2.82 -20.29 -20.58
C GLN A 91 4.04 -20.58 -19.68
N GLY A 92 3.83 -21.13 -18.48
CA GLY A 92 4.90 -21.34 -17.50
C GLY A 92 5.60 -20.05 -17.04
N THR A 93 4.92 -18.91 -17.10
CA THR A 93 5.50 -17.59 -16.76
C THR A 93 5.16 -17.21 -15.32
N PHE A 94 6.11 -17.46 -14.40
CA PHE A 94 5.93 -17.21 -12.96
C PHE A 94 6.76 -16.04 -12.44
N LYS A 95 6.12 -15.19 -11.64
CA LYS A 95 6.69 -13.92 -11.15
C LYS A 95 7.75 -14.10 -10.06
N ILE A 96 7.46 -14.91 -9.06
CA ILE A 96 8.30 -15.09 -7.86
C ILE A 96 9.15 -16.34 -8.04
N ARG A 97 10.48 -16.15 -8.06
CA ARG A 97 11.44 -17.23 -8.29
C ARG A 97 12.83 -16.93 -7.73
N HIS A 98 13.60 -17.99 -7.52
CA HIS A 98 15.06 -17.93 -7.30
C HIS A 98 15.88 -18.32 -8.54
N THR A 99 15.24 -18.66 -9.65
CA THR A 99 15.91 -18.92 -10.94
C THR A 99 16.16 -17.64 -11.74
N ALA A 100 17.01 -17.71 -12.77
CA ALA A 100 17.32 -16.58 -13.62
C ALA A 100 16.07 -16.06 -14.37
N SER A 101 16.15 -14.84 -14.91
CA SER A 101 15.05 -14.28 -15.68
C SER A 101 14.69 -15.16 -16.89
N GLY A 102 13.40 -15.39 -17.12
CA GLY A 102 12.90 -16.29 -18.17
C GLY A 102 12.84 -17.78 -17.82
N GLU A 103 13.60 -18.26 -16.84
CA GLU A 103 13.58 -19.68 -16.40
C GLU A 103 12.34 -20.01 -15.55
N LEU A 104 11.96 -21.30 -15.51
CA LEU A 104 10.89 -21.81 -14.65
C LEU A 104 11.27 -21.68 -13.16
N PRO A 105 10.29 -21.47 -12.26
CA PRO A 105 10.54 -21.41 -10.82
C PRO A 105 10.95 -22.78 -10.26
N LEU A 106 11.55 -22.78 -9.07
CA LEU A 106 11.89 -24.01 -8.37
C LEU A 106 10.64 -24.72 -7.84
N PHE A 107 10.54 -26.02 -8.12
CA PHE A 107 9.57 -26.91 -7.49
C PHE A 107 10.08 -28.35 -7.51
N ASP A 108 10.28 -28.95 -6.33
CA ASP A 108 10.60 -30.36 -6.17
C ASP A 108 9.65 -30.97 -5.13
N ALA A 109 8.78 -31.86 -5.60
CA ALA A 109 7.79 -32.54 -4.77
C ALA A 109 8.39 -33.69 -3.94
N LYS A 110 9.54 -34.25 -4.35
CA LYS A 110 10.19 -35.42 -3.70
C LYS A 110 11.25 -35.01 -2.71
N LYS A 111 11.95 -33.91 -2.99
CA LYS A 111 13.02 -33.35 -2.16
C LYS A 111 12.82 -31.84 -1.97
N PRO A 112 11.72 -31.41 -1.35
CA PRO A 112 11.52 -29.99 -1.11
C PRO A 112 12.64 -29.46 -0.20
N ILE A 113 13.27 -28.37 -0.62
CA ILE A 113 14.23 -27.63 0.19
C ILE A 113 13.48 -26.40 0.73
N PRO A 114 13.31 -26.26 2.06
CA PRO A 114 12.67 -25.09 2.65
C PRO A 114 13.33 -23.79 2.19
N GLY A 115 12.54 -22.80 1.78
CA GLY A 115 13.05 -21.53 1.25
C GLY A 115 13.68 -21.60 -0.15
N GLN A 116 13.71 -22.77 -0.80
CA GLN A 116 14.16 -22.97 -2.19
C GLN A 116 13.15 -23.80 -3.00
N ASN A 117 11.86 -23.64 -2.69
CA ASN A 117 10.75 -24.25 -3.41
C ASN A 117 9.69 -23.18 -3.74
N ASP A 118 10.01 -22.34 -4.72
CA ASP A 118 9.30 -21.10 -5.08
C ASP A 118 7.79 -21.25 -5.18
N LEU A 119 7.32 -22.28 -5.88
CA LEU A 119 5.89 -22.51 -6.06
C LEU A 119 5.22 -22.97 -4.76
N PHE A 120 5.91 -23.80 -3.97
CA PHE A 120 5.40 -24.25 -2.68
C PHE A 120 5.25 -23.09 -1.71
N GLU A 121 6.25 -22.21 -1.60
CA GLU A 121 6.18 -21.02 -0.74
C GLU A 121 5.07 -20.06 -1.22
N THR A 122 4.92 -19.90 -2.54
CA THR A 122 3.87 -19.08 -3.14
C THR A 122 2.47 -19.59 -2.77
N VAL A 123 2.22 -20.90 -2.80
CA VAL A 123 0.92 -21.46 -2.39
C VAL A 123 0.75 -21.45 -0.88
N THR A 124 1.81 -21.74 -0.14
CA THR A 124 1.82 -21.78 1.33
C THR A 124 1.38 -20.45 1.92
N HIS A 125 2.07 -19.38 1.53
CA HIS A 125 1.83 -18.06 2.07
C HIS A 125 0.85 -17.25 1.20
N GLY A 126 0.66 -17.58 -0.08
CA GLY A 126 -0.11 -16.74 -0.99
C GLY A 126 0.69 -15.53 -1.48
N LEU A 127 0.00 -14.57 -2.11
CA LEU A 127 0.66 -13.41 -2.72
C LEU A 127 0.07 -12.10 -2.18
N PRO A 128 0.79 -11.38 -1.31
CA PRO A 128 0.35 -10.07 -0.82
C PRO A 128 0.21 -9.07 -1.97
N GLY A 129 -0.66 -8.08 -1.80
CA GLY A 129 -1.05 -7.17 -2.90
C GLY A 129 -1.77 -7.87 -4.06
N SER A 130 -2.42 -9.02 -3.80
CA SER A 130 -3.30 -9.74 -4.72
C SER A 130 -4.40 -10.48 -3.96
N ALA A 131 -5.35 -11.06 -4.68
CA ALA A 131 -6.42 -11.86 -4.09
C ALA A 131 -6.04 -13.32 -3.79
N MET A 132 -4.78 -13.74 -4.02
CA MET A 132 -4.35 -15.12 -3.72
C MET A 132 -4.04 -15.27 -2.22
N PRO A 133 -4.91 -15.98 -1.45
CA PRO A 133 -4.73 -16.12 -0.01
C PRO A 133 -3.62 -17.12 0.32
N PRO A 134 -3.15 -17.16 1.59
CA PRO A 134 -2.38 -18.28 2.11
C PRO A 134 -3.22 -19.56 2.09
N TRP A 135 -2.60 -20.69 1.79
CA TRP A 135 -3.22 -22.01 1.88
C TRP A 135 -2.71 -22.85 3.03
N GLU A 136 -1.68 -22.39 3.76
CA GLU A 136 -1.35 -22.96 5.06
C GLU A 136 -2.52 -22.85 6.04
N GLY A 137 -2.71 -23.87 6.88
CA GLY A 137 -3.87 -23.98 7.77
C GLY A 137 -5.18 -24.38 7.09
N ILE A 138 -5.29 -24.25 5.76
CA ILE A 138 -6.45 -24.73 4.97
C ILE A 138 -6.14 -26.07 4.29
N LEU A 139 -4.93 -26.20 3.73
CA LEU A 139 -4.43 -27.40 3.07
C LEU A 139 -3.22 -27.95 3.85
N SER A 140 -3.10 -29.27 3.90
CA SER A 140 -1.88 -29.91 4.42
C SER A 140 -0.69 -29.60 3.51
N GLU A 141 0.54 -29.78 4.02
CA GLU A 141 1.74 -29.68 3.17
C GLU A 141 1.68 -30.65 2.00
N GLU A 142 1.23 -31.89 2.25
CA GLU A 142 1.07 -32.90 1.21
C GLU A 142 0.08 -32.46 0.12
N GLN A 143 -1.07 -31.90 0.50
CA GLN A 143 -2.06 -31.40 -0.46
C GLN A 143 -1.51 -30.23 -1.30
N ARG A 144 -0.67 -29.37 -0.71
CA ARG A 144 0.03 -28.30 -1.42
C ARG A 144 1.07 -28.85 -2.41
N GLN A 145 1.83 -29.87 -2.03
CA GLN A 145 2.76 -30.55 -2.96
C GLN A 145 1.99 -31.25 -4.10
N GLN A 146 0.88 -31.91 -3.79
CA GLN A 146 0.03 -32.60 -4.78
C GLN A 146 -0.56 -31.61 -5.79
N VAL A 147 -1.19 -30.51 -5.34
CA VAL A 147 -1.80 -29.54 -6.26
C VAL A 147 -0.75 -28.89 -7.17
N LEU A 148 0.43 -28.59 -6.66
CA LEU A 148 1.54 -28.06 -7.47
C LEU A 148 2.10 -29.10 -8.44
N SER A 149 2.12 -30.38 -8.06
CA SER A 149 2.47 -31.47 -8.97
C SER A 149 1.49 -31.54 -10.15
N PHE A 150 0.20 -31.36 -9.90
CA PHE A 150 -0.81 -31.26 -10.96
C PHE A 150 -0.62 -30.01 -11.83
N VAL A 151 -0.44 -28.83 -11.22
CA VAL A 151 -0.27 -27.57 -11.96
C VAL A 151 0.95 -27.63 -12.87
N THR A 152 2.12 -28.02 -12.34
CA THR A 152 3.39 -28.02 -13.08
C THR A 152 3.47 -29.07 -14.20
N THR A 153 2.68 -30.15 -14.12
CA THR A 153 2.69 -31.23 -15.12
C THR A 153 1.53 -31.18 -16.11
N GLN A 154 0.35 -30.70 -15.70
CA GLN A 154 -0.88 -30.76 -16.51
C GLN A 154 -1.37 -29.38 -16.98
N LEU A 155 -1.09 -28.31 -16.23
CA LEU A 155 -1.61 -26.97 -16.55
C LEU A 155 -0.54 -26.02 -17.10
N VAL A 156 0.74 -26.38 -17.00
CA VAL A 156 1.80 -25.73 -17.79
C VAL A 156 1.90 -26.48 -19.10
N LYS A 157 1.49 -25.83 -20.20
CA LYS A 157 1.26 -26.48 -21.50
C LYS A 157 2.38 -26.19 -22.50
N ASP A 158 2.92 -24.97 -22.47
CA ASP A 158 3.90 -24.49 -23.44
C ASP A 158 5.34 -24.85 -23.05
N ARG A 159 5.54 -25.30 -21.80
CA ARG A 159 6.84 -25.62 -21.21
C ARG A 159 6.74 -26.88 -20.37
N LYS A 160 7.86 -27.56 -20.14
CA LYS A 160 7.92 -28.77 -19.30
C LYS A 160 9.05 -28.67 -18.30
N PHE A 161 8.71 -28.72 -17.01
CA PHE A 161 9.69 -28.61 -15.91
C PHE A 161 10.83 -29.64 -15.96
N THR A 162 10.63 -30.75 -16.68
CA THR A 162 11.57 -31.87 -16.80
C THR A 162 12.32 -31.92 -18.13
N ASP A 163 12.04 -31.01 -19.07
CA ASP A 163 12.64 -31.03 -20.40
C ASP A 163 14.04 -30.42 -20.40
N LYS A 164 15.05 -31.29 -20.28
CA LYS A 164 16.48 -30.91 -20.28
C LYS A 164 16.97 -30.33 -21.62
N GLN A 165 16.18 -30.40 -22.71
CA GLN A 165 16.58 -29.84 -24.00
C GLN A 165 16.23 -28.35 -24.11
N SER A 166 15.09 -27.94 -23.55
CA SER A 166 14.58 -26.58 -23.65
C SER A 166 14.70 -25.77 -22.36
N GLU A 167 14.80 -26.45 -21.21
CA GLU A 167 14.84 -25.81 -19.90
C GLU A 167 16.21 -25.92 -19.22
N SER A 168 16.61 -24.82 -18.60
CA SER A 168 17.75 -24.71 -17.69
C SER A 168 17.31 -24.23 -16.31
N GLN A 169 18.13 -24.52 -15.31
CA GLN A 169 18.03 -23.93 -13.98
C GLN A 169 19.34 -23.28 -13.60
N THR A 170 19.28 -21.98 -13.40
CA THR A 170 20.35 -21.10 -12.97
C THR A 170 19.85 -20.42 -11.71
N VAL A 171 20.31 -20.91 -10.55
CA VAL A 171 19.71 -20.62 -9.25
C VAL A 171 20.54 -19.60 -8.49
N LEU A 172 19.90 -18.54 -8.04
CA LEU A 172 20.46 -17.55 -7.13
C LEU A 172 20.78 -18.20 -5.78
N GLN A 173 22.06 -18.24 -5.42
CA GLN A 173 22.54 -18.82 -4.16
C GLN A 173 22.47 -17.78 -3.05
N LEU A 174 21.25 -17.34 -2.71
CA LEU A 174 21.05 -16.23 -1.77
C LEU A 174 21.69 -16.50 -0.39
N ALA A 175 21.69 -17.76 0.06
CA ALA A 175 22.30 -18.18 1.32
C ALA A 175 23.84 -18.10 1.34
N ASP A 176 24.48 -18.18 0.17
CA ASP A 176 25.94 -18.06 0.04
C ASP A 176 26.39 -16.58 -0.01
N LEU A 177 25.46 -15.67 -0.30
CA LEU A 177 25.74 -14.25 -0.40
C LEU A 177 25.61 -13.58 0.97
N LYS A 178 26.69 -12.93 1.42
CA LYS A 178 26.66 -12.16 2.65
C LYS A 178 25.88 -10.85 2.43
N PRO A 179 24.78 -10.59 3.16
CA PRO A 179 24.07 -9.33 3.06
C PRO A 179 24.96 -8.15 3.46
N LYS A 180 24.93 -7.09 2.67
CA LYS A 180 25.61 -5.83 3.01
C LYS A 180 24.82 -5.09 4.10
N PRO A 181 25.45 -4.64 5.20
CA PRO A 181 24.77 -3.86 6.23
C PRO A 181 24.14 -2.57 5.66
N ALA A 182 22.94 -2.23 6.13
CA ALA A 182 22.19 -1.05 5.69
C ALA A 182 22.72 0.26 6.32
N THR A 183 24.00 0.58 6.09
CA THR A 183 24.60 1.85 6.54
C THR A 183 24.06 3.03 5.72
N ASP A 184 24.30 4.26 6.19
CA ASP A 184 23.90 5.47 5.47
C ASP A 184 24.60 5.57 4.10
N GLU A 185 25.85 5.12 4.00
CA GLU A 185 26.58 5.05 2.73
C GLU A 185 25.94 4.05 1.76
N SER A 186 25.54 2.87 2.24
CA SER A 186 24.88 1.85 1.43
C SER A 186 23.53 2.35 0.89
N LYS A 187 22.71 2.94 1.75
CA LYS A 187 21.41 3.54 1.35
C LYS A 187 21.61 4.69 0.38
N LYS A 188 22.60 5.57 0.61
CA LYS A 188 22.91 6.66 -0.32
C LYS A 188 23.31 6.13 -1.69
N ARG A 189 24.21 5.14 -1.75
CA ARG A 189 24.63 4.53 -3.01
C ARG A 189 23.46 3.86 -3.73
N GLY A 190 22.59 3.17 -2.99
CA GLY A 190 21.35 2.60 -3.54
C GLY A 190 20.42 3.67 -4.13
N GLY A 191 20.29 4.81 -3.45
CA GLY A 191 19.54 5.97 -3.94
C GLY A 191 20.08 6.55 -5.25
N GLU A 192 21.40 6.59 -5.42
CA GLU A 192 22.03 6.98 -6.69
C GLU A 192 21.75 5.93 -7.79
N LEU A 193 21.92 4.66 -7.45
CA LEU A 193 21.74 3.54 -8.38
C LEU A 193 20.31 3.43 -8.92
N ILE A 194 19.27 3.69 -8.13
CA ILE A 194 17.89 3.64 -8.64
C ILE A 194 17.62 4.69 -9.73
N VAL A 195 18.36 5.82 -9.72
CA VAL A 195 18.29 6.84 -10.75
C VAL A 195 19.14 6.43 -11.95
N GLU A 196 20.39 5.99 -11.71
CA GLU A 196 21.31 5.50 -12.76
C GLU A 196 20.72 4.33 -13.56
N LYS A 197 20.03 3.42 -12.88
CA LYS A 197 19.37 2.23 -13.45
C LYS A 197 17.92 2.48 -13.85
N LYS A 198 17.46 3.73 -13.80
CA LYS A 198 16.15 4.18 -14.28
C LYS A 198 14.93 3.54 -13.60
N CYS A 199 15.10 3.03 -12.37
CA CYS A 199 13.98 2.49 -11.60
C CYS A 199 12.88 3.54 -11.35
N VAL A 200 13.29 4.82 -11.23
CA VAL A 200 12.39 5.96 -11.05
C VAL A 200 11.42 6.19 -12.21
N GLU A 201 11.75 5.74 -13.44
CA GLU A 201 10.87 5.90 -14.60
C GLU A 201 9.53 5.15 -14.39
N CYS A 202 9.55 4.04 -13.64
CA CYS A 202 8.35 3.29 -13.30
C CYS A 202 7.89 3.56 -11.86
N HIS A 203 8.81 3.48 -10.89
CA HIS A 203 8.48 3.54 -9.47
C HIS A 203 8.30 4.96 -8.93
N GLY A 204 8.63 6.00 -9.70
CA GLY A 204 8.61 7.39 -9.25
C GLY A 204 9.81 7.74 -8.36
N MET A 205 10.01 9.04 -8.13
CA MET A 205 11.16 9.55 -7.38
C MET A 205 11.17 9.12 -5.92
N GLU A 206 9.99 9.03 -5.31
CA GLU A 206 9.81 8.61 -3.91
C GLU A 206 9.47 7.12 -3.80
N GLY A 207 9.38 6.38 -4.92
CA GLY A 207 9.06 4.95 -4.90
C GLY A 207 7.58 4.61 -4.69
N ARG A 208 6.64 5.54 -4.93
CA ARG A 208 5.19 5.30 -4.72
C ARG A 208 4.50 4.58 -5.89
N GLY A 209 5.25 4.33 -6.96
CA GLY A 209 4.74 3.72 -8.19
C GLY A 209 4.03 4.71 -9.10
N ASP A 210 4.36 6.00 -8.99
CA ASP A 210 3.74 7.14 -9.70
C ASP A 210 4.53 7.62 -10.94
N GLY A 211 5.66 6.99 -11.28
CA GLY A 211 6.51 7.40 -12.41
C GLY A 211 5.84 7.22 -13.79
N ASN A 212 5.45 5.98 -14.10
CA ASN A 212 4.72 5.65 -15.34
C ASN A 212 3.53 4.74 -15.04
N ALA A 213 2.78 5.09 -13.99
CA ALA A 213 1.79 4.26 -13.32
C ALA A 213 0.75 3.57 -14.23
N PHE A 214 0.45 4.15 -15.40
CA PHE A 214 -0.67 3.70 -16.25
C PHE A 214 -0.28 3.26 -17.66
N ASN A 215 1.00 3.31 -18.04
CA ASN A 215 1.44 2.82 -19.35
C ASN A 215 2.11 1.44 -19.29
N LEU A 216 2.24 0.85 -18.11
CA LEU A 216 2.83 -0.47 -17.93
C LEU A 216 1.78 -1.56 -18.13
N LYS A 217 2.15 -2.56 -18.93
CA LYS A 217 1.34 -3.74 -19.20
C LYS A 217 2.12 -5.01 -18.88
N ASP A 218 1.42 -6.05 -18.48
CA ASP A 218 1.99 -7.40 -18.48
C ASP A 218 2.02 -7.98 -19.90
N ASP A 219 2.61 -9.17 -20.05
CA ASP A 219 2.74 -9.85 -21.34
C ASP A 219 1.39 -10.26 -21.95
N TRP A 220 0.30 -10.17 -21.17
CA TRP A 220 -1.07 -10.40 -21.64
C TRP A 220 -1.77 -9.09 -22.04
N GLY A 221 -1.08 -7.95 -21.94
CA GLY A 221 -1.59 -6.65 -22.30
C GLY A 221 -2.44 -5.96 -21.22
N PHE A 222 -2.59 -6.55 -20.04
CA PHE A 222 -3.33 -5.94 -18.93
C PHE A 222 -2.47 -4.91 -18.22
N SER A 223 -3.09 -3.80 -17.83
CA SER A 223 -2.44 -2.77 -17.05
C SER A 223 -1.95 -3.30 -15.71
N ILE A 224 -0.73 -2.96 -15.34
CA ILE A 224 -0.12 -3.30 -14.05
C ILE A 224 0.50 -2.07 -13.42
N GLN A 225 0.56 -2.05 -12.09
CA GLN A 225 1.20 -0.97 -11.35
C GLN A 225 2.46 -1.46 -10.63
N PRO A 226 3.52 -0.63 -10.59
CA PRO A 226 4.69 -0.90 -9.78
C PRO A 226 4.33 -0.94 -8.29
N ALA A 227 5.07 -1.76 -7.54
CA ALA A 227 4.94 -1.80 -6.09
C ALA A 227 5.32 -0.44 -5.47
N ASN A 228 4.55 -0.03 -4.46
CA ASN A 228 4.86 1.14 -3.64
C ASN A 228 5.85 0.72 -2.56
N TRP A 229 7.06 1.27 -2.58
CA TRP A 229 8.15 0.90 -1.68
C TRP A 229 7.93 1.28 -0.22
N HIS A 230 7.01 2.21 0.05
CA HIS A 230 6.60 2.58 1.41
C HIS A 230 5.70 1.53 2.06
N LYS A 231 5.11 0.63 1.25
CA LYS A 231 4.20 -0.42 1.68
C LYS A 231 4.82 -1.80 1.40
N CYS A 232 5.99 -2.09 1.98
CA CYS A 232 6.73 -3.33 1.71
C CYS A 232 5.94 -4.61 2.04
N TRP A 233 4.93 -4.54 2.91
CA TRP A 233 3.96 -5.62 3.14
C TRP A 233 3.10 -5.98 1.92
N ASN A 234 3.13 -5.18 0.85
CA ASN A 234 2.50 -5.50 -0.43
C ASN A 234 3.48 -6.08 -1.47
N PHE A 235 4.76 -6.29 -1.13
CA PHE A 235 5.72 -6.90 -2.05
C PHE A 235 5.39 -8.37 -2.25
N ARG A 236 5.15 -8.76 -3.51
CA ARG A 236 4.82 -10.16 -3.83
C ARG A 236 5.98 -11.07 -3.49
N GLY A 237 5.69 -12.18 -2.81
CA GLY A 237 6.72 -13.15 -2.38
C GLY A 237 7.51 -12.73 -1.14
N SER A 238 7.00 -11.79 -0.34
CA SER A 238 7.55 -11.43 0.97
C SER A 238 6.50 -11.50 2.10
N ARG A 239 5.43 -12.28 1.92
CA ARG A 239 4.39 -12.41 2.94
C ARG A 239 5.01 -12.90 4.24
N GLN A 240 4.56 -12.38 5.38
CA GLN A 240 5.08 -12.65 6.73
C GLN A 240 6.51 -12.19 7.01
N ASP A 241 7.25 -11.72 5.98
CA ASP A 241 8.61 -11.22 6.14
C ASP A 241 8.89 -9.96 5.26
N PRO A 242 8.08 -8.90 5.39
CA PRO A 242 8.11 -7.79 4.43
C PRO A 242 9.30 -6.85 4.56
N TYR A 243 9.99 -6.85 5.70
CA TYR A 243 11.18 -6.01 5.95
C TYR A 243 12.51 -6.72 5.65
N ASN A 244 12.47 -7.98 5.21
CA ASN A 244 13.66 -8.72 4.85
C ASN A 244 14.21 -8.26 3.50
N VAL A 245 15.32 -7.55 3.56
CA VAL A 245 16.04 -7.00 2.41
C VAL A 245 16.40 -8.08 1.37
N SER A 246 16.55 -9.33 1.78
CA SER A 246 16.87 -10.45 0.88
C SER A 246 15.73 -10.73 -0.11
N ASN A 247 14.48 -10.44 0.24
CA ASN A 247 13.34 -10.56 -0.67
C ASN A 247 13.42 -9.53 -1.82
N ILE A 248 13.87 -8.31 -1.49
CA ILE A 248 14.08 -7.24 -2.46
C ILE A 248 15.29 -7.57 -3.34
N PHE A 249 16.39 -8.01 -2.73
CA PHE A 249 17.59 -8.46 -3.45
C PHE A 249 17.27 -9.58 -4.44
N ARG A 250 16.51 -10.61 -4.02
CA ARG A 250 16.04 -11.68 -4.91
C ARG A 250 15.25 -11.12 -6.07
N THR A 251 14.24 -10.30 -5.80
CA THR A 251 13.34 -9.73 -6.82
C THR A 251 14.11 -8.94 -7.88
N PHE A 252 15.09 -8.13 -7.46
CA PHE A 252 15.94 -7.37 -8.38
C PHE A 252 16.90 -8.26 -9.18
N SER A 253 17.42 -9.31 -8.54
CA SER A 253 18.35 -10.26 -9.15
C SER A 253 17.68 -11.17 -10.17
N THR A 254 16.46 -11.62 -9.90
CA THR A 254 15.77 -12.56 -10.78
C THR A 254 14.84 -11.87 -11.76
N GLY A 255 14.38 -10.65 -11.46
CA GLY A 255 13.37 -9.92 -12.22
C GLY A 255 11.97 -10.50 -12.02
N VAL A 256 10.97 -9.90 -12.67
CA VAL A 256 9.57 -10.31 -12.53
C VAL A 256 9.03 -10.71 -13.90
N ASN A 257 9.12 -12.00 -14.24
CA ASN A 257 8.66 -12.55 -15.52
C ASN A 257 7.20 -12.17 -15.80
N GLY A 258 6.88 -11.90 -17.06
CA GLY A 258 5.54 -11.45 -17.44
C GLY A 258 5.29 -9.97 -17.16
N THR A 259 6.32 -9.17 -16.84
CA THR A 259 6.19 -7.74 -16.56
C THR A 259 7.39 -6.97 -17.11
N PRO A 260 7.29 -5.63 -17.25
CA PRO A 260 8.41 -4.78 -17.68
C PRO A 260 9.54 -4.64 -16.65
N MET A 261 9.52 -5.34 -15.50
CA MET A 261 10.59 -5.29 -14.50
C MET A 261 11.63 -6.38 -14.79
N PRO A 262 12.78 -6.04 -15.41
CA PRO A 262 13.79 -7.02 -15.82
C PRO A 262 14.60 -7.51 -14.63
N SER A 263 15.45 -8.52 -14.87
CA SER A 263 16.59 -8.79 -14.00
C SER A 263 17.67 -7.74 -14.22
N PHE A 264 18.38 -7.40 -13.15
CA PHE A 264 19.54 -6.52 -13.19
C PHE A 264 20.85 -7.27 -12.82
N ALA A 265 20.81 -8.59 -12.71
CA ALA A 265 22.00 -9.38 -12.33
C ALA A 265 23.15 -9.26 -13.34
N ASP A 266 22.85 -9.02 -14.61
CA ASP A 266 23.84 -8.89 -15.69
C ASP A 266 24.47 -7.49 -15.79
N ASN A 267 23.85 -6.47 -15.18
CA ASN A 267 24.28 -5.08 -15.30
C ASN A 267 24.56 -4.41 -13.96
N THR A 268 24.63 -5.19 -12.88
CA THR A 268 25.01 -4.76 -11.53
C THR A 268 25.84 -5.84 -10.82
N SER A 269 26.78 -5.41 -9.99
CA SER A 269 27.49 -6.30 -9.06
C SER A 269 26.59 -6.75 -7.90
N VAL A 270 26.98 -7.80 -7.16
CA VAL A 270 26.27 -8.19 -5.93
C VAL A 270 26.22 -7.05 -4.91
N ASP A 271 27.29 -6.29 -4.74
CA ASP A 271 27.35 -5.18 -3.78
C ASP A 271 26.38 -4.05 -4.15
N GLU A 272 26.30 -3.67 -5.42
CA GLU A 272 25.34 -2.67 -5.91
C GLU A 272 23.89 -3.13 -5.69
N ARG A 273 23.61 -4.42 -5.89
CA ARG A 273 22.28 -4.99 -5.64
C ARG A 273 21.88 -4.91 -4.18
N TRP A 274 22.82 -5.13 -3.26
CA TRP A 274 22.56 -4.93 -1.83
C TRP A 274 22.37 -3.46 -1.48
N ASP A 275 23.12 -2.53 -2.08
CA ASP A 275 22.91 -1.10 -1.89
C ASP A 275 21.50 -0.66 -2.31
N ILE A 276 21.05 -1.10 -3.50
CA ILE A 276 19.69 -0.85 -3.98
C ILE A 276 18.66 -1.46 -3.03
N ALA A 277 18.85 -2.72 -2.62
CA ALA A 277 17.91 -3.40 -1.72
C ALA A 277 17.82 -2.70 -0.35
N ASN A 278 18.95 -2.25 0.21
CA ASN A 278 19.00 -1.48 1.45
C ASN A 278 18.29 -0.14 1.33
N PHE A 279 18.48 0.57 0.22
CA PHE A 279 17.77 1.82 -0.05
C PHE A 279 16.26 1.60 -0.15
N VAL A 280 15.81 0.66 -0.99
CA VAL A 280 14.37 0.36 -1.16
C VAL A 280 13.74 -0.06 0.17
N ASN A 281 14.42 -0.90 0.97
CA ASN A 281 13.95 -1.32 2.30
C ASN A 281 13.90 -0.17 3.32
N SER A 282 14.74 0.85 3.14
CA SER A 282 14.76 2.03 4.02
C SER A 282 13.55 2.95 3.82
N LEU A 283 12.89 2.86 2.65
CA LEU A 283 11.68 3.62 2.35
C LEU A 283 10.41 3.00 2.94
N CYS A 284 10.43 1.72 3.32
CA CYS A 284 9.27 1.10 3.94
C CYS A 284 8.91 1.80 5.26
N GLU A 285 7.62 2.08 5.46
CA GLU A 285 7.11 2.80 6.63
C GLU A 285 7.51 2.11 7.94
N ARG A 286 7.90 2.91 8.94
CA ARG A 286 8.46 2.48 10.22
C ARG A 286 7.87 3.26 11.37
N ASP A 287 8.07 2.77 12.59
CA ASP A 287 7.73 3.54 13.78
C ASP A 287 8.65 4.78 13.94
N PRO A 288 8.33 5.72 14.84
CA PRO A 288 9.15 6.92 15.05
C PRO A 288 10.60 6.66 15.50
N LEU A 289 10.91 5.45 15.97
CA LEU A 289 12.26 5.02 16.36
C LEU A 289 13.02 4.34 15.20
N GLY A 290 12.39 4.19 14.04
CA GLY A 290 12.95 3.51 12.87
C GLY A 290 12.79 1.98 12.87
N ASN A 291 12.04 1.42 13.83
CA ASN A 291 11.80 -0.02 13.85
C ASN A 291 10.71 -0.43 12.84
N PRO A 292 10.77 -1.65 12.30
CA PRO A 292 9.69 -2.24 11.52
C PRO A 292 8.34 -2.12 12.23
N LEU A 293 7.29 -1.74 11.50
CA LEU A 293 5.93 -1.80 12.05
C LEU A 293 5.56 -3.25 12.36
N PRO A 294 4.85 -3.51 13.47
CA PRO A 294 4.37 -4.84 13.76
C PRO A 294 3.37 -5.28 12.68
N ILE A 295 3.55 -6.47 12.12
CA ILE A 295 2.66 -7.04 11.10
C ILE A 295 1.68 -8.02 11.75
N ASP A 296 0.41 -7.97 11.32
CA ASP A 296 -0.60 -8.96 11.65
C ASP A 296 -0.43 -10.20 10.74
N PRO A 297 -0.18 -11.40 11.30
CA PRO A 297 0.07 -12.60 10.49
C PRO A 297 -1.13 -13.04 9.64
N LEU A 298 -2.36 -12.68 10.01
CA LEU A 298 -3.57 -13.06 9.27
C LEU A 298 -3.75 -12.17 8.03
N THR A 299 -3.65 -10.86 8.22
CA THR A 299 -3.90 -9.89 7.14
C THR A 299 -2.64 -9.57 6.33
N ASP A 300 -1.46 -9.84 6.89
CA ASP A 300 -0.15 -9.43 6.38
C ASP A 300 -0.07 -7.91 6.15
N LYS A 301 -0.69 -7.14 7.06
CA LYS A 301 -0.70 -5.68 7.09
C LYS A 301 -0.17 -5.17 8.43
N PRO A 302 0.21 -3.89 8.54
CA PRO A 302 0.51 -3.28 9.84
C PRO A 302 -0.63 -3.54 10.85
N LYS A 303 -0.27 -3.91 12.08
CA LYS A 303 -1.25 -4.16 13.15
C LYS A 303 -2.08 -2.90 13.38
N ILE A 304 -3.39 -3.08 13.33
CA ILE A 304 -4.34 -1.99 13.45
C ILE A 304 -4.52 -1.62 14.92
N ASN A 305 -4.47 -0.32 15.21
CA ASN A 305 -4.96 0.25 16.45
C ASN A 305 -6.21 1.06 16.13
N PHE A 306 -7.35 0.67 16.69
CA PHE A 306 -8.65 1.28 16.40
C PHE A 306 -8.87 2.63 17.08
N VAL A 307 -7.86 3.20 17.75
CA VAL A 307 -7.94 4.52 18.41
C VAL A 307 -7.07 5.54 17.67
N ILE A 308 -7.69 6.63 17.21
CA ILE A 308 -7.06 7.82 16.67
C ILE A 308 -6.93 8.86 17.79
N PRO A 309 -5.77 8.93 18.48
CA PRO A 309 -5.57 9.95 19.50
C PRO A 309 -5.49 11.33 18.85
N SER A 310 -6.08 12.31 19.53
CA SER A 310 -5.95 13.72 19.21
C SER A 310 -5.31 14.42 20.40
N ASP A 311 -4.12 15.00 20.20
CA ASP A 311 -3.40 15.70 21.26
C ASP A 311 -3.77 17.18 21.30
N MET A 312 -3.84 17.73 22.52
CA MET A 312 -4.15 19.15 22.72
C MET A 312 -2.98 20.04 22.30
N VAL A 313 -3.28 21.14 21.62
CA VAL A 313 -2.36 22.22 21.29
C VAL A 313 -2.94 23.54 21.78
N GLU A 314 -2.10 24.37 22.40
CA GLU A 314 -2.48 25.72 22.80
C GLU A 314 -2.48 26.66 21.58
N GLY A 315 -3.56 27.41 21.38
CA GLY A 315 -3.67 28.39 20.30
C GLY A 315 -4.06 27.79 18.94
N GLU A 316 -3.59 28.39 17.85
CA GLU A 316 -3.89 27.93 16.49
C GLU A 316 -3.12 26.66 16.15
N ILE A 317 -3.78 25.72 15.47
CA ILE A 317 -3.17 24.46 15.06
C ILE A 317 -2.31 24.73 13.81
N PRO A 318 -1.02 24.36 13.82
CA PRO A 318 -0.09 24.67 12.73
C PRO A 318 -0.45 23.91 11.45
N THR A 319 -0.29 24.56 10.30
CA THR A 319 -0.53 23.97 8.96
C THR A 319 0.73 23.36 8.33
N ASP A 320 1.90 23.63 8.91
CA ASP A 320 3.18 23.06 8.47
C ASP A 320 3.31 21.61 8.94
N LEU A 321 3.51 20.69 8.00
CA LEU A 321 3.68 19.25 8.25
C LEU A 321 4.92 18.96 9.11
N GLU A 322 5.93 19.82 9.04
CA GLU A 322 7.20 19.65 9.77
C GLU A 322 7.16 20.23 11.19
N HIS A 323 6.04 20.83 11.60
CA HIS A 323 5.90 21.38 12.93
C HIS A 323 5.98 20.29 14.01
N GLU A 324 6.64 20.60 15.13
CA GLU A 324 6.90 19.65 16.24
C GLU A 324 5.63 18.99 16.80
N ALA A 325 4.50 19.72 16.78
CA ALA A 325 3.20 19.18 17.18
C ALA A 325 2.78 17.97 16.32
N TRP A 326 2.92 18.05 15.00
CA TRP A 326 2.60 16.94 14.09
C TRP A 326 3.62 15.80 14.13
N LYS A 327 4.89 16.12 14.36
CA LYS A 327 5.95 15.12 14.57
C LYS A 327 5.71 14.27 15.81
N LYS A 328 5.22 14.88 16.89
CA LYS A 328 4.89 14.19 18.15
C LYS A 328 3.53 13.50 18.10
N ALA A 329 2.57 14.03 17.33
CA ALA A 329 1.24 13.47 17.20
C ALA A 329 1.31 12.01 16.69
N PRO A 330 0.64 11.06 17.38
CA PRO A 330 0.68 9.66 16.98
C PRO A 330 0.12 9.45 15.56
N LYS A 331 0.94 8.90 14.67
CA LYS A 331 0.55 8.49 13.32
C LYS A 331 -0.19 7.16 13.38
N ARG A 332 -1.42 7.10 12.87
CA ARG A 332 -2.24 5.88 12.87
C ARG A 332 -2.44 5.34 11.46
N TYR A 333 -2.12 4.06 11.29
CA TYR A 333 -2.48 3.28 10.11
C TYR A 333 -3.96 2.92 10.17
N VAL A 334 -4.72 3.34 9.17
CA VAL A 334 -6.14 3.00 9.01
C VAL A 334 -6.26 2.12 7.78
N ALA A 335 -6.56 0.84 8.00
CA ALA A 335 -6.80 -0.11 6.92
C ALA A 335 -8.10 0.23 6.19
N MET A 336 -8.04 0.21 4.86
CA MET A 336 -9.15 0.53 3.96
C MET A 336 -9.45 -0.69 3.07
N GLY A 337 -10.73 -0.98 2.87
CA GLY A 337 -11.22 -2.01 1.97
C GLY A 337 -12.13 -1.44 0.90
N GLY A 338 -12.21 -2.07 -0.27
CA GLY A 338 -13.20 -1.68 -1.27
C GLY A 338 -14.61 -1.97 -0.77
N GLN A 339 -15.54 -1.02 -0.93
CA GLN A 339 -16.95 -1.27 -0.61
C GLN A 339 -17.56 -2.23 -1.63
N ILE A 340 -17.81 -3.48 -1.21
CA ILE A 340 -18.37 -4.54 -2.06
C ILE A 340 -19.78 -5.01 -1.65
N THR A 341 -20.37 -4.41 -0.61
CA THR A 341 -21.67 -4.85 -0.08
C THR A 341 -22.86 -4.28 -0.85
N HIS A 342 -22.72 -3.09 -1.46
CA HIS A 342 -23.78 -2.42 -2.21
C HIS A 342 -23.22 -1.90 -3.54
N LYS A 343 -24.06 -1.86 -4.58
CA LYS A 343 -23.68 -1.33 -5.89
C LYS A 343 -23.65 0.22 -5.89
N PRO A 344 -22.81 0.87 -6.70
CA PRO A 344 -21.68 0.31 -7.46
C PRO A 344 -20.56 -0.16 -6.53
N ARG A 345 -20.03 -1.36 -6.76
CA ARG A 345 -19.02 -1.99 -5.90
C ARG A 345 -17.60 -1.60 -6.32
N ASN A 346 -16.72 -1.47 -5.35
CA ASN A 346 -15.28 -1.29 -5.57
C ASN A 346 -14.54 -2.63 -5.40
N PHE A 347 -14.49 -3.45 -6.45
CA PHE A 347 -13.74 -4.71 -6.41
C PHE A 347 -12.22 -4.51 -6.50
N VAL A 348 -11.79 -3.41 -7.12
CA VAL A 348 -10.37 -3.08 -7.27
C VAL A 348 -10.05 -1.87 -6.43
N ASN A 349 -9.80 -2.15 -5.16
CA ASN A 349 -9.38 -1.12 -4.22
C ASN A 349 -7.89 -0.79 -4.44
N ARG A 350 -7.61 0.43 -4.89
CA ARG A 350 -6.24 0.97 -4.99
C ARG A 350 -5.79 1.70 -3.72
N LEU A 351 -6.73 2.10 -2.88
CA LEU A 351 -6.51 2.78 -1.62
C LEU A 351 -6.71 1.78 -0.47
N ASP A 352 -5.69 0.98 -0.17
CA ASP A 352 -5.74 -0.06 0.87
C ASP A 352 -5.43 0.43 2.29
N ASP A 353 -4.99 1.67 2.43
CA ASP A 353 -4.79 2.35 3.70
C ASP A 353 -4.79 3.87 3.56
N ILE A 354 -5.01 4.54 4.69
CA ILE A 354 -4.68 5.94 4.92
C ILE A 354 -3.89 6.07 6.23
N TRP A 355 -3.14 7.15 6.38
CA TRP A 355 -2.52 7.56 7.63
C TRP A 355 -3.24 8.76 8.22
N VAL A 356 -3.53 8.68 9.51
CA VAL A 356 -4.26 9.73 10.23
C VAL A 356 -3.45 10.20 11.42
N ARG A 357 -3.30 11.52 11.53
CA ARG A 357 -2.94 12.21 12.78
C ARG A 357 -4.06 13.18 13.14
N SER A 358 -4.22 13.46 14.42
CA SER A 358 -5.16 14.47 14.87
C SER A 358 -4.56 15.33 15.98
N LEU A 359 -4.90 16.62 15.94
CA LEU A 359 -4.62 17.59 16.99
C LEU A 359 -5.90 18.37 17.28
N TYR A 360 -6.06 18.87 18.49
CA TYR A 360 -7.20 19.70 18.84
C TYR A 360 -6.81 20.88 19.74
N ASN A 361 -7.68 21.90 19.76
CA ASN A 361 -7.64 22.99 20.73
C ASN A 361 -9.05 23.21 21.31
N ASP A 362 -9.25 24.28 22.09
CA ASP A 362 -10.53 24.55 22.76
C ASP A 362 -11.73 24.75 21.80
N LYS A 363 -11.49 24.95 20.49
CA LYS A 363 -12.52 25.28 19.50
C LYS A 363 -12.63 24.26 18.37
N HIS A 364 -11.51 23.68 17.95
CA HIS A 364 -11.43 22.88 16.74
C HIS A 364 -10.59 21.63 16.94
N ILE A 365 -10.93 20.61 16.17
CA ILE A 365 -10.12 19.42 15.92
C ILE A 365 -9.67 19.46 14.45
N VAL A 366 -8.42 19.10 14.22
CA VAL A 366 -7.82 18.98 12.89
C VAL A 366 -7.42 17.54 12.67
N TYR A 367 -7.78 17.01 11.50
CA TYR A 367 -7.28 15.75 10.99
C TYR A 367 -6.27 16.02 9.87
N LEU A 368 -5.06 15.49 10.02
CA LEU A 368 -4.11 15.35 8.93
C LEU A 368 -4.28 13.93 8.36
N LEU A 369 -4.74 13.88 7.11
CA LEU A 369 -4.98 12.67 6.35
C LEU A 369 -3.93 12.56 5.24
N GLU A 370 -3.23 11.43 5.19
CA GLU A 370 -2.24 11.14 4.16
C GLU A 370 -2.58 9.80 3.49
N TRP A 371 -2.60 9.75 2.16
CA TRP A 371 -2.75 8.49 1.44
C TRP A 371 -1.96 8.51 0.14
N ASP A 372 -1.47 7.33 -0.24
CA ASP A 372 -0.71 7.16 -1.47
C ASP A 372 -1.68 7.00 -2.65
N ASP A 373 -1.66 7.96 -3.56
CA ASP A 373 -2.43 7.98 -4.80
C ASP A 373 -1.48 8.33 -5.94
N ARG A 374 -1.40 7.47 -6.95
CA ARG A 374 -0.48 7.63 -8.09
C ARG A 374 -0.87 8.80 -8.99
N THR A 375 -2.05 9.36 -8.80
CA THR A 375 -2.62 10.45 -9.58
C THR A 375 -3.07 11.59 -8.70
N LYS A 376 -3.12 12.77 -9.32
CA LYS A 376 -3.90 13.90 -8.84
C LYS A 376 -5.15 13.98 -9.71
N SER A 377 -6.20 13.26 -9.35
CA SER A 377 -7.41 13.16 -10.16
C SER A 377 -8.36 14.30 -9.84
N VAL A 378 -8.69 15.08 -10.86
CA VAL A 378 -9.73 16.13 -10.82
C VAL A 378 -10.63 15.89 -12.02
N ALA A 379 -11.94 15.86 -11.80
CA ALA A 379 -12.91 15.61 -12.86
C ALA A 379 -12.85 16.69 -13.95
N GLU A 380 -13.03 16.28 -15.20
CA GLU A 380 -13.14 17.22 -16.32
C GLU A 380 -14.54 17.85 -16.35
N GLY A 381 -14.62 19.14 -16.06
CA GLY A 381 -15.87 19.88 -16.07
C GLY A 381 -16.76 19.58 -14.86
N LYS A 382 -18.05 19.90 -14.99
CA LYS A 382 -19.01 19.73 -13.90
C LYS A 382 -19.50 18.28 -13.85
N LEU A 383 -19.48 17.68 -12.66
CA LEU A 383 -20.07 16.36 -12.43
C LEU A 383 -21.58 16.36 -12.76
N PRO A 384 -22.12 15.26 -13.32
CA PRO A 384 -23.52 15.20 -13.74
C PRO A 384 -24.51 14.98 -12.59
N TRP A 385 -24.03 14.99 -11.35
CA TRP A 385 -24.81 14.85 -10.13
C TRP A 385 -24.49 15.97 -9.14
N ALA A 386 -25.41 16.22 -8.21
CA ALA A 386 -25.18 17.17 -7.13
C ALA A 386 -24.19 16.60 -6.09
N PRO A 387 -23.47 17.45 -5.34
CA PRO A 387 -22.52 17.01 -4.31
C PRO A 387 -23.12 16.11 -3.23
N THR A 388 -24.43 16.22 -2.99
CA THR A 388 -25.20 15.37 -2.08
C THR A 388 -25.44 13.96 -2.60
N GLN A 389 -25.39 13.76 -3.92
CA GLN A 389 -25.77 12.48 -4.52
C GLN A 389 -24.63 11.48 -4.40
N VAL A 390 -24.90 10.38 -3.70
CA VAL A 390 -23.97 9.24 -3.57
C VAL A 390 -24.54 7.95 -4.15
N ASN A 391 -25.86 7.88 -4.34
CA ASN A 391 -26.56 6.81 -5.05
C ASN A 391 -26.56 7.06 -6.55
N ILE A 392 -25.37 7.27 -7.11
CA ILE A 392 -25.16 7.54 -8.53
C ILE A 392 -25.04 6.24 -9.32
N ASP A 393 -25.54 6.25 -10.56
CA ASP A 393 -25.50 5.11 -11.46
C ASP A 393 -24.14 5.00 -12.18
N ILE A 394 -23.10 4.64 -11.42
CA ILE A 394 -21.85 4.20 -12.04
C ILE A 394 -22.05 2.77 -12.50
N LYS A 395 -21.99 2.58 -13.83
CA LYS A 395 -22.11 1.25 -14.42
C LYS A 395 -20.99 0.35 -13.88
N GLU A 396 -21.38 -0.59 -13.05
CA GLU A 396 -20.52 -1.69 -12.64
C GLU A 396 -20.24 -2.58 -13.86
N GLN A 397 -19.00 -3.04 -14.00
CA GLN A 397 -18.62 -3.97 -15.08
C GLN A 397 -19.47 -5.24 -15.00
N ASP A 398 -20.12 -5.61 -16.11
CA ASP A 398 -20.86 -6.86 -16.20
C ASP A 398 -19.85 -8.03 -16.06
N PRO A 399 -20.17 -9.06 -15.29
CA PRO A 399 -19.28 -10.19 -15.08
C PRO A 399 -19.26 -11.11 -16.28
N LYS A 400 -18.66 -10.65 -17.38
CA LYS A 400 -18.43 -11.48 -18.55
C LYS A 400 -17.15 -12.26 -18.36
N THR A 401 -17.25 -13.59 -18.48
CA THR A 401 -16.10 -14.48 -18.47
C THR A 401 -15.27 -14.26 -19.73
N GLY A 402 -13.99 -13.93 -19.57
CA GLY A 402 -13.07 -13.68 -20.67
C GLY A 402 -12.05 -12.58 -20.35
N GLU A 403 -11.23 -12.25 -21.32
CA GLU A 403 -10.28 -11.14 -21.25
C GLU A 403 -10.96 -9.81 -21.58
N GLU A 404 -11.70 -9.80 -22.69
CA GLU A 404 -12.50 -8.69 -23.20
C GLU A 404 -13.71 -8.45 -22.27
N GLY A 405 -13.70 -7.33 -21.53
CA GLY A 405 -14.73 -6.98 -20.53
C GLY A 405 -14.40 -7.32 -19.08
N SER A 406 -13.20 -7.81 -18.77
CA SER A 406 -12.76 -7.98 -17.38
C SER A 406 -12.37 -6.63 -16.74
N ILE A 407 -12.45 -6.51 -15.40
CA ILE A 407 -12.02 -5.26 -14.72
C ILE A 407 -10.57 -4.91 -15.08
N ALA A 408 -9.69 -5.92 -15.14
CA ALA A 408 -8.29 -5.72 -15.50
C ALA A 408 -8.09 -5.10 -16.90
N ALA A 409 -8.97 -5.40 -17.86
CA ALA A 409 -8.91 -4.81 -19.21
C ALA A 409 -9.32 -3.32 -19.23
N HIS A 410 -10.12 -2.89 -18.26
CA HIS A 410 -10.66 -1.53 -18.17
C HIS A 410 -9.91 -0.62 -17.21
N GLN A 411 -8.90 -1.13 -16.50
CA GLN A 411 -8.31 -0.51 -15.32
C GLN A 411 -7.71 0.90 -15.54
N ASN A 412 -7.47 1.31 -16.79
CA ASN A 412 -6.97 2.65 -17.17
C ASN A 412 -7.92 3.41 -18.11
N ASN A 413 -9.14 2.90 -18.32
CA ASN A 413 -10.12 3.45 -19.27
C ASN A 413 -11.40 3.90 -18.56
N TYR A 414 -11.33 4.16 -17.25
CA TYR A 414 -12.44 4.71 -16.49
C TYR A 414 -12.56 6.22 -16.70
N THR A 415 -13.78 6.72 -16.63
CA THR A 415 -14.00 8.17 -16.45
C THR A 415 -13.30 8.62 -15.17
N VAL A 416 -12.48 9.66 -15.28
CA VAL A 416 -11.75 10.23 -14.15
C VAL A 416 -12.68 11.15 -13.36
N TYR A 417 -12.78 10.90 -12.05
CA TYR A 417 -13.49 11.76 -11.11
C TYR A 417 -12.49 12.48 -10.18
N ASN A 418 -13.01 13.27 -9.24
CA ASN A 418 -12.18 13.86 -8.19
C ASN A 418 -11.66 12.77 -7.24
N ASP A 419 -10.38 12.83 -6.88
CA ASP A 419 -9.94 12.17 -5.64
C ASP A 419 -10.68 12.81 -4.47
N ALA A 420 -11.03 12.02 -3.46
CA ALA A 420 -11.77 12.53 -2.33
C ALA A 420 -11.47 11.76 -1.05
N ILE A 421 -11.70 12.41 0.10
CA ILE A 421 -11.65 11.76 1.41
C ILE A 421 -12.77 12.31 2.28
N ALA A 422 -13.37 11.45 3.10
CA ALA A 422 -14.39 11.84 4.04
C ALA A 422 -14.19 11.22 5.42
N ILE A 423 -14.62 11.97 6.43
CA ILE A 423 -14.65 11.56 7.83
C ILE A 423 -16.12 11.50 8.24
N GLU A 424 -16.55 10.34 8.70
CA GLU A 424 -17.89 10.11 9.23
C GLU A 424 -17.83 9.94 10.75
N THR A 425 -18.65 10.68 11.47
CA THR A 425 -18.85 10.52 12.91
C THR A 425 -20.33 10.49 13.26
N ALA A 426 -20.70 9.73 14.30
CA ALA A 426 -22.09 9.67 14.72
C ALA A 426 -22.48 10.94 15.51
N VAL A 427 -23.62 11.56 15.18
CA VAL A 427 -24.12 12.78 15.85
C VAL A 427 -24.45 12.48 17.32
N LYS A 428 -25.43 11.60 17.54
CA LYS A 428 -25.90 11.19 18.88
C LYS A 428 -25.21 9.92 19.38
N TRP A 429 -23.89 9.86 19.26
CA TRP A 429 -23.14 8.63 19.52
C TRP A 429 -23.28 8.07 20.94
N LYS A 430 -23.61 8.91 21.92
CA LYS A 430 -23.87 8.53 23.32
C LYS A 430 -25.22 7.89 23.56
N GLU A 431 -26.18 8.14 22.68
CA GLU A 431 -27.55 7.64 22.78
C GLU A 431 -27.74 6.32 22.03
N LEU A 432 -26.70 5.86 21.35
CA LEU A 432 -26.72 4.60 20.63
C LEU A 432 -26.95 3.45 21.63
N PRO A 433 -28.10 2.75 21.54
CA PRO A 433 -28.40 1.66 22.46
C PRO A 433 -27.47 0.49 22.18
N ALA A 434 -26.73 0.01 23.18
CA ALA A 434 -25.95 -1.22 23.03
C ALA A 434 -26.87 -2.40 22.65
N PRO A 435 -26.51 -3.27 21.68
CA PRO A 435 -25.22 -3.37 20.99
C PRO A 435 -25.15 -2.62 19.63
N ILE A 436 -26.11 -1.74 19.33
CA ILE A 436 -26.20 -1.02 18.05
C ILE A 436 -25.05 -0.02 17.95
N LYS A 437 -24.24 -0.20 16.91
CA LYS A 437 -23.24 0.78 16.47
C LYS A 437 -23.85 1.63 15.35
N PRO A 438 -23.28 2.82 15.06
CA PRO A 438 -23.56 3.49 13.80
C PRO A 438 -23.37 2.51 12.65
N ARG A 439 -24.05 2.66 11.52
CA ARG A 439 -23.66 1.94 10.31
C ARG A 439 -22.49 2.68 9.68
N TYR A 440 -21.42 1.95 9.36
CA TYR A 440 -20.20 2.50 8.75
C TYR A 440 -20.37 2.96 7.29
N LEU A 441 -21.60 2.95 6.77
CA LEU A 441 -21.90 3.39 5.43
C LEU A 441 -23.07 4.37 5.48
N PHE A 442 -22.76 5.60 5.86
CA PHE A 442 -23.66 6.75 5.84
C PHE A 442 -24.81 6.67 6.84
N GLY A 443 -24.67 5.89 7.91
CA GLY A 443 -25.67 5.82 8.98
C GLY A 443 -26.82 4.85 8.73
N THR A 444 -27.82 4.93 9.62
CA THR A 444 -28.90 3.94 9.72
C THR A 444 -30.28 4.52 9.48
N ASN A 445 -30.57 5.69 10.03
CA ASN A 445 -31.86 6.38 9.94
C ASN A 445 -31.77 7.82 10.46
N GLU A 446 -32.90 8.53 10.44
CA GLU A 446 -33.03 9.90 10.97
C GLU A 446 -32.82 10.03 12.49
N GLN A 447 -33.05 8.95 13.26
CA GLN A 447 -32.90 8.98 14.70
C GLN A 447 -31.42 8.99 15.12
N PHE A 448 -30.57 8.32 14.34
CA PHE A 448 -29.14 8.24 14.56
C PHE A 448 -28.40 8.63 13.28
N PRO A 449 -28.41 9.93 12.91
CA PRO A 449 -27.74 10.41 11.71
C PRO A 449 -26.21 10.45 11.91
N MET A 450 -25.51 10.43 10.78
CA MET A 450 -24.07 10.62 10.72
C MET A 450 -23.73 12.03 10.24
N ASP A 451 -22.67 12.57 10.83
CA ASP A 451 -22.00 13.79 10.45
C ASP A 451 -20.82 13.43 9.52
N ILE A 452 -20.90 13.83 8.26
CA ILE A 452 -19.93 13.46 7.23
C ILE A 452 -19.27 14.73 6.70
N VAL A 453 -17.97 14.87 6.95
CA VAL A 453 -17.15 15.94 6.38
C VAL A 453 -16.38 15.36 5.20
N LYS A 454 -16.62 15.89 3.99
CA LYS A 454 -16.02 15.39 2.76
C LYS A 454 -15.23 16.49 2.06
N TRP A 455 -14.01 16.16 1.68
CA TRP A 455 -13.16 16.96 0.81
C TRP A 455 -13.01 16.29 -0.56
N GLU A 456 -12.97 17.09 -1.62
CA GLU A 456 -12.67 16.64 -2.99
C GLU A 456 -11.50 17.43 -3.61
N ALA A 457 -10.80 16.81 -4.56
CA ALA A 457 -9.59 17.34 -5.19
C ALA A 457 -9.80 18.63 -6.01
N ASP A 458 -11.04 19.01 -6.29
CA ASP A 458 -11.39 20.32 -6.85
C ASP A 458 -11.31 21.47 -5.82
N GLY A 459 -11.02 21.14 -4.55
CA GLY A 459 -10.89 22.07 -3.44
C GLY A 459 -12.16 22.23 -2.61
N SER A 460 -13.26 21.58 -2.99
CA SER A 460 -14.49 21.63 -2.21
C SER A 460 -14.34 20.90 -0.87
N LEU A 461 -14.89 21.52 0.18
CA LEU A 461 -15.02 20.96 1.51
C LEU A 461 -16.46 21.18 1.95
N ARG A 462 -17.19 20.09 2.20
CA ARG A 462 -18.62 20.13 2.50
C ARG A 462 -18.95 19.25 3.69
N ALA A 463 -20.03 19.61 4.37
CA ALA A 463 -20.58 18.80 5.46
C ALA A 463 -21.96 18.29 5.07
N PHE A 464 -22.19 17.04 5.41
CA PHE A 464 -23.35 16.28 5.03
C PHE A 464 -23.93 15.56 6.23
N LYS A 465 -25.26 15.42 6.21
CA LYS A 465 -25.98 14.49 7.07
C LYS A 465 -26.24 13.21 6.29
N GLY A 466 -25.82 12.08 6.88
CA GLY A 466 -26.07 10.73 6.35
C GLY A 466 -27.08 9.97 7.20
N THR A 467 -28.07 9.35 6.56
CA THR A 467 -29.14 8.59 7.26
C THR A 467 -29.38 7.19 6.70
N GLY A 468 -28.49 6.70 5.85
CA GLY A 468 -28.58 5.38 5.23
C GLY A 468 -27.74 5.26 3.96
N TRP A 469 -27.28 4.04 3.69
CA TRP A 469 -26.52 3.70 2.46
C TRP A 469 -27.33 3.84 1.16
N ASP A 470 -28.65 3.82 1.27
CA ASP A 470 -29.65 3.89 0.20
C ASP A 470 -30.26 5.28 0.04
N LYS A 471 -29.78 6.25 0.81
CA LYS A 471 -30.18 7.66 0.75
C LYS A 471 -29.01 8.52 0.31
N ASP A 472 -29.32 9.56 -0.45
CA ASP A 472 -28.36 10.62 -0.73
C ASP A 472 -28.13 11.46 0.52
N PHE A 473 -27.02 12.18 0.55
CA PHE A 473 -26.71 13.09 1.64
C PHE A 473 -27.66 14.28 1.67
N GLU A 474 -27.81 14.86 2.86
CA GLU A 474 -28.45 16.16 3.05
C GLU A 474 -27.36 17.21 3.30
N GLU A 475 -27.40 18.34 2.59
CA GLU A 475 -26.44 19.45 2.85
C GLU A 475 -26.65 20.02 4.25
N ARG A 476 -25.56 20.54 4.82
CA ARG A 476 -25.56 21.18 6.14
C ARG A 476 -25.20 22.65 6.03
N ASP A 477 -26.22 23.47 5.80
CA ASP A 477 -26.08 24.89 5.46
C ASP A 477 -25.32 25.74 6.49
N ASN A 478 -25.24 25.32 7.76
CA ASN A 478 -24.60 26.09 8.85
C ASN A 478 -23.22 25.58 9.30
N TYR A 479 -22.75 24.44 8.77
CA TYR A 479 -21.51 23.80 9.26
C TYR A 479 -20.30 24.14 8.39
N GLU A 480 -20.51 24.46 7.11
CA GLU A 480 -19.43 24.74 6.16
C GLU A 480 -18.61 25.98 6.53
N GLU A 481 -19.25 27.05 7.03
CA GLU A 481 -18.54 28.26 7.49
C GLU A 481 -17.63 28.00 8.70
N ALA A 482 -17.94 26.96 9.48
CA ALA A 482 -17.20 26.60 10.69
C ALA A 482 -16.04 25.63 10.42
N MET A 483 -16.00 25.02 9.22
CA MET A 483 -14.90 24.15 8.79
C MET A 483 -13.87 24.93 7.97
N LYS A 484 -12.63 24.45 7.97
CA LYS A 484 -11.57 25.01 7.14
C LYS A 484 -10.72 23.92 6.52
N LEU A 485 -10.49 24.03 5.22
CA LEU A 485 -9.42 23.30 4.53
C LEU A 485 -8.10 24.03 4.80
N LEU A 486 -7.32 23.53 5.75
CA LEU A 486 -6.05 24.15 6.11
C LEU A 486 -4.94 23.82 5.11
N LYS A 487 -5.02 22.64 4.49
CA LYS A 487 -4.05 22.16 3.49
C LYS A 487 -4.70 21.12 2.58
N ALA A 488 -4.38 21.18 1.30
CA ALA A 488 -4.61 20.12 0.32
C ALA A 488 -3.46 20.14 -0.69
N GLU A 489 -2.59 19.16 -0.64
CA GLU A 489 -1.42 19.06 -1.53
C GLU A 489 -1.26 17.62 -2.01
N TRP A 490 -1.12 17.45 -3.33
CA TRP A 490 -0.64 16.21 -3.91
C TRP A 490 0.82 16.39 -4.31
N LYS A 491 1.69 15.50 -3.86
CA LYS A 491 3.12 15.54 -4.15
C LYS A 491 3.70 14.14 -4.23
N ASN A 492 4.33 13.82 -5.37
CA ASN A 492 5.06 12.58 -5.60
C ASN A 492 4.26 11.33 -5.20
N GLY A 493 3.01 11.23 -5.67
CA GLY A 493 2.17 10.06 -5.44
C GLY A 493 1.50 9.97 -4.06
N ARG A 494 1.44 11.07 -3.30
CA ARG A 494 0.75 11.14 -1.99
C ARG A 494 -0.05 12.42 -1.85
N TRP A 495 -1.26 12.28 -1.32
CA TRP A 495 -2.09 13.39 -0.86
C TRP A 495 -1.81 13.72 0.61
N TYR A 496 -1.84 15.00 0.93
CA TYR A 496 -1.80 15.56 2.28
C TYR A 496 -2.98 16.52 2.44
N VAL A 497 -3.96 16.14 3.26
CA VAL A 497 -5.18 16.93 3.46
C VAL A 497 -5.35 17.21 4.96
N MET A 498 -5.46 18.49 5.31
CA MET A 498 -5.76 18.94 6.67
C MET A 498 -7.15 19.56 6.72
N ILE A 499 -8.06 18.88 7.42
CA ILE A 499 -9.43 19.32 7.61
C ILE A 499 -9.60 19.77 9.06
N GLN A 500 -9.93 21.05 9.25
CA GLN A 500 -10.34 21.60 10.53
C GLN A 500 -11.86 21.60 10.63
N ARG A 501 -12.39 21.10 11.73
CA ARG A 501 -13.80 21.23 12.10
C ARG A 501 -13.96 21.65 13.56
N PRO A 502 -15.09 22.25 13.95
CA PRO A 502 -15.39 22.50 15.35
C PRO A 502 -15.44 21.22 16.18
N VAL A 503 -15.05 21.32 17.46
CA VAL A 503 -15.18 20.21 18.42
C VAL A 503 -16.61 19.99 18.92
N GLY A 504 -17.57 20.87 18.66
CA GLY A 504 -18.87 20.81 19.35
C GLY A 504 -18.90 21.74 20.56
N ASN A 505 -19.76 22.76 20.55
CA ASN A 505 -20.10 23.50 21.76
C ASN A 505 -21.63 23.69 21.86
N LYS A 506 -22.20 23.61 23.07
CA LYS A 506 -23.67 23.70 23.27
C LYS A 506 -24.28 25.08 22.99
N LYS A 507 -23.48 26.10 22.69
CA LYS A 507 -23.95 27.49 22.51
C LYS A 507 -24.23 27.83 21.05
N ASP A 508 -23.40 27.31 20.14
CA ASP A 508 -23.40 27.69 18.73
C ASP A 508 -23.68 26.49 17.78
N GLN A 509 -23.84 25.27 18.32
CA GLN A 509 -24.02 24.04 17.55
C GLN A 509 -25.19 23.21 18.09
N ASP A 510 -25.93 22.57 17.19
CA ASP A 510 -27.10 21.77 17.54
C ASP A 510 -26.66 20.32 17.78
N TYR A 511 -26.84 19.82 19.00
CA TYR A 511 -26.50 18.45 19.35
C TYR A 511 -27.35 17.40 18.60
N ASP A 512 -28.52 17.81 18.08
CA ASP A 512 -29.35 16.94 17.25
C ASP A 512 -28.82 16.81 15.82
N GLU A 513 -27.92 17.69 15.40
CA GLU A 513 -27.36 17.72 14.05
C GLU A 513 -25.85 17.49 14.03
N ASP A 514 -25.08 17.93 15.04
CA ASP A 514 -23.61 17.95 15.06
C ASP A 514 -22.99 16.85 15.95
N THR A 515 -21.89 16.23 15.50
CA THR A 515 -21.07 15.42 16.41
C THR A 515 -20.30 16.31 17.39
N PHE A 516 -20.48 16.03 18.68
CA PHE A 516 -19.71 16.66 19.75
C PHE A 516 -18.53 15.77 20.15
N PHE A 517 -17.34 16.35 20.05
CA PHE A 517 -16.05 15.78 20.40
C PHE A 517 -15.72 16.14 21.84
N GLU A 518 -15.93 15.20 22.75
CA GLU A 518 -15.66 15.39 24.16
C GLU A 518 -14.33 14.77 24.58
N VAL A 519 -13.58 15.51 25.39
CA VAL A 519 -12.30 15.07 25.96
C VAL A 519 -12.48 13.80 26.78
N GLY A 520 -11.58 12.82 26.56
CA GLY A 520 -11.59 11.54 27.28
C GLY A 520 -12.67 10.55 26.84
N GLN A 521 -13.37 10.81 25.72
CA GLN A 521 -14.39 9.93 25.18
C GLN A 521 -13.95 9.25 23.87
N TYR A 522 -14.48 8.04 23.61
CA TYR A 522 -14.25 7.30 22.38
C TYR A 522 -15.35 7.60 21.35
N ILE A 523 -15.07 8.57 20.48
CA ILE A 523 -16.04 9.03 19.48
C ILE A 523 -15.94 8.12 18.24
N PRO A 524 -17.01 7.42 17.84
CA PRO A 524 -16.97 6.56 16.67
C PRO A 524 -16.63 7.34 15.40
N THR A 525 -15.66 6.85 14.64
CA THR A 525 -15.16 7.49 13.43
C THR A 525 -14.95 6.45 12.33
N VAL A 526 -15.38 6.78 11.12
CA VAL A 526 -15.17 5.99 9.90
C VAL A 526 -14.57 6.90 8.83
N PHE A 527 -13.72 6.34 7.99
CA PHE A 527 -13.09 7.05 6.89
C PHE A 527 -13.52 6.45 5.56
N PHE A 528 -13.69 7.32 4.57
CA PHE A 528 -13.95 6.96 3.19
C PHE A 528 -12.94 7.64 2.28
N ALA A 529 -12.50 6.98 1.21
CA ALA A 529 -11.59 7.57 0.24
C ALA A 529 -11.96 7.13 -1.19
N TRP A 530 -11.70 8.00 -2.16
CA TRP A 530 -11.98 7.76 -3.58
C TRP A 530 -10.71 8.01 -4.39
N ASP A 531 -10.29 7.02 -5.19
CA ASP A 531 -9.30 7.19 -6.25
C ASP A 531 -10.06 7.55 -7.54
N GLY A 532 -10.02 8.83 -7.90
CA GLY A 532 -10.78 9.36 -9.03
C GLY A 532 -10.35 8.74 -10.36
N HIS A 533 -9.07 8.38 -10.52
CA HIS A 533 -8.54 7.71 -11.70
C HIS A 533 -8.97 6.23 -11.80
N ASN A 534 -9.32 5.60 -10.67
CA ASN A 534 -9.98 4.31 -10.63
C ASN A 534 -11.47 4.38 -11.02
N GLY A 535 -11.98 5.59 -11.30
CA GLY A 535 -13.40 5.85 -11.50
C GLY A 535 -14.21 5.66 -10.23
N ASP A 536 -13.61 5.87 -9.06
CA ASP A 536 -14.33 5.88 -7.78
C ASP A 536 -15.14 7.17 -7.68
N ALA A 537 -16.44 7.05 -7.40
CA ALA A 537 -17.34 8.15 -7.05
C ALA A 537 -18.59 7.59 -6.36
N GLY A 538 -19.29 8.43 -5.59
CA GLY A 538 -20.47 8.02 -4.83
C GLY A 538 -20.16 6.83 -3.92
N ARG A 539 -20.92 5.73 -4.02
CA ARG A 539 -20.69 4.51 -3.21
C ARG A 539 -19.54 3.61 -3.68
N LYS A 540 -18.98 3.83 -4.87
CA LYS A 540 -17.78 3.11 -5.32
C LYS A 540 -16.57 3.80 -4.72
N MET A 541 -16.10 3.28 -3.59
CA MET A 541 -15.06 3.91 -2.76
C MET A 541 -14.31 2.87 -1.92
N ALA A 542 -13.23 3.32 -1.30
CA ALA A 542 -12.58 2.63 -0.18
C ALA A 542 -13.23 3.06 1.15
N VAL A 543 -13.40 2.11 2.07
CA VAL A 543 -14.06 2.31 3.37
C VAL A 543 -13.24 1.66 4.48
N SER A 544 -13.12 2.34 5.62
CA SER A 544 -12.48 1.78 6.81
C SER A 544 -13.45 0.93 7.65
N ALA A 545 -12.91 0.11 8.55
CA ALA A 545 -13.69 -0.39 9.68
C ALA A 545 -14.06 0.75 10.66
N PHE A 546 -14.71 0.42 11.78
CA PHE A 546 -14.93 1.37 12.87
C PHE A 546 -13.64 1.68 13.63
N TYR A 547 -13.31 2.97 13.73
CA TYR A 547 -12.28 3.51 14.61
C TYR A 547 -12.92 4.42 15.66
N TYR A 548 -12.12 4.88 16.60
CA TYR A 548 -12.50 5.83 17.63
C TYR A 548 -11.55 7.00 17.64
N THR A 549 -12.03 8.21 17.38
CA THR A 549 -11.28 9.41 17.73
C THR A 549 -11.33 9.59 19.24
N PHE A 550 -10.16 9.79 19.86
CA PHE A 550 -10.04 9.97 21.29
C PHE A 550 -9.26 11.26 21.57
N MET A 551 -9.94 12.25 22.12
CA MET A 551 -9.30 13.50 22.54
C MET A 551 -8.58 13.28 23.87
N ASN A 552 -7.26 13.30 23.83
CA ASN A 552 -6.43 13.11 25.02
C ASN A 552 -6.61 14.28 25.98
N PRO A 553 -6.91 14.05 27.27
CA PRO A 553 -6.98 15.15 28.22
C PRO A 553 -5.63 15.88 28.30
N PRO A 554 -5.62 17.21 28.53
CA PRO A 554 -4.38 17.93 28.73
C PRO A 554 -3.60 17.30 29.89
N VAL A 555 -2.28 17.16 29.70
CA VAL A 555 -1.41 16.67 30.77
C VAL A 555 -1.42 17.69 31.91
N PRO A 556 -1.87 17.35 33.13
CA PRO A 556 -1.91 18.29 34.24
C PRO A 556 -0.51 18.85 34.53
N GLN A 557 -0.40 20.15 34.81
CA GLN A 557 0.90 20.82 35.04
C GLN A 557 1.69 20.16 36.18
N GLU A 558 1.00 19.60 37.16
CA GLU A 558 1.55 18.87 38.31
C GLU A 558 2.43 17.68 37.86
N THR A 559 2.11 17.08 36.72
CA THR A 559 2.86 15.96 36.13
C THR A 559 4.30 16.39 35.76
N TYR A 560 4.51 17.65 35.37
CA TYR A 560 5.83 18.20 35.08
C TYR A 560 6.51 18.76 36.34
N ILE A 561 5.74 19.33 37.27
CA ILE A 561 6.26 19.99 38.47
C ILE A 561 6.74 18.97 39.51
N TYR A 562 5.95 17.93 39.80
CA TYR A 562 6.26 17.00 40.88
C TYR A 562 7.59 16.25 40.69
N PRO A 563 7.95 15.71 39.50
CA PRO A 563 9.25 15.09 39.32
C PRO A 563 10.41 16.05 39.57
N VAL A 564 10.29 17.31 39.14
CA VAL A 564 11.31 18.35 39.37
C VAL A 564 11.43 18.69 40.85
N VAL A 565 10.30 18.89 41.54
CA VAL A 565 10.27 19.16 42.99
C VAL A 565 10.85 17.99 43.78
N ILE A 566 10.52 16.75 43.42
CA ILE A 566 11.08 15.54 44.03
C ILE A 566 12.59 15.48 43.78
N ALA A 567 13.05 15.69 42.55
CA ALA A 567 14.47 15.66 42.21
C ALA A 567 15.26 16.72 43.00
N VAL A 568 14.77 17.96 43.06
CA VAL A 568 15.36 19.04 43.87
C VAL A 568 15.34 18.67 45.35
N GLY A 569 14.23 18.11 45.84
CA GLY A 569 14.10 17.63 47.23
C GLY A 569 15.12 16.54 47.58
N VAL A 570 15.35 15.58 46.67
CA VAL A 570 16.36 14.52 46.82
C VAL A 570 17.76 15.13 46.86
N VAL A 571 18.09 16.05 45.95
CA VAL A 571 19.40 16.73 45.93
C VAL A 571 19.64 17.53 47.22
N LEU A 572 18.64 18.26 47.72
CA LEU A 572 18.73 18.99 48.99
C LEU A 572 18.89 18.04 50.18
N LEU A 573 18.17 16.93 50.21
CA LEU A 573 18.24 15.93 51.26
C LEU A 573 19.59 15.21 51.26
N GLU A 574 20.11 14.82 50.09
CA GLU A 574 21.46 14.28 49.94
C GLU A 574 22.52 15.29 50.40
N GLY A 575 22.42 16.54 49.96
CA GLY A 575 23.30 17.63 50.39
C GLY A 575 23.28 17.82 51.91
N TRP A 576 22.10 17.79 52.54
CA TRP A 576 21.96 17.87 53.99
C TRP A 576 22.55 16.65 54.71
N VAL A 577 22.32 15.43 54.23
CA VAL A 577 22.90 14.19 54.78
C VAL A 577 24.42 14.22 54.68
N LEU A 578 24.98 14.62 53.54
CA LEU A 578 26.42 14.75 53.31
C LEU A 578 27.03 15.81 54.23
N THR A 579 26.38 16.97 54.36
CA THR A 579 26.83 18.05 55.27
C THR A 579 26.79 17.61 56.72
N ARG A 580 25.72 16.93 57.16
CA ARG A 580 25.59 16.39 58.52
C ARG A 580 26.63 15.29 58.79
N ARG A 581 26.91 14.42 57.84
CA ARG A 581 27.98 13.40 57.92
C ARG A 581 29.36 14.06 58.02
N SER A 582 29.62 15.10 57.23
CA SER A 582 30.86 15.89 57.27
C SER A 582 31.04 16.58 58.63
N ASN A 583 30.00 17.26 59.14
CA ASN A 583 30.03 17.92 60.45
C ASN A 583 30.17 16.93 61.61
N LYS A 584 29.57 15.73 61.52
CA LYS A 584 29.75 14.66 62.52
C LYS A 584 31.15 14.06 62.51
N LYS A 585 31.83 14.01 61.35
CA LYS A 585 33.26 13.66 61.28
C LYS A 585 34.12 14.74 61.93
N LYS A 586 33.85 16.02 61.65
CA LYS A 586 34.58 17.15 62.28
C LYS A 586 34.38 17.21 63.80
N GLY A 587 33.16 16.96 64.29
CA GLY A 587 32.85 16.94 65.73
C GLY A 587 33.32 15.70 66.51
N LYS A 588 33.88 14.69 65.83
CA LYS A 588 34.59 13.55 66.46
C LYS A 588 36.11 13.76 66.52
N THR A 589 36.59 14.93 66.12
CA THR A 589 37.99 15.32 66.17
C THR A 589 38.13 16.42 67.22
N LEU A 590 37.96 16.05 68.49
CA LEU A 590 38.38 16.82 69.67
C LEU A 590 38.54 15.85 70.83
#